data_AF-A0A377R4K8-F1
#
_entry.id   AF-A0A377R4K8-F1
#
_cell.length_a   1.000
_cell.length_b   1.000
_cell.length_c   1.000
_cell.angle_alpha   90.00
_cell.angle_beta   90.00
_cell.angle_gamma   90.00
#
_symmetry.space_group_name_H-M   'P 1'
#
loop_
_entity.id
_entity.type
_entity.pdbx_description
1 polymer ?
#
loop_
_entity_poly.entity_id
_entity_poly.type
_entity_poly.pdbx_seq_one_letter_code
_entity_poly.pdbx_strand_id
1 'polypeptide(L)'
;MASKLWSILGLCVVFAVVLMLIHDLAVQRDYYDSSALLSSLDYQMIIRSMKYGMVLVIMVFSAFFLSEILQDWRIHPMQYLLVGSALSVFYLLLLSFAEHIGFVAAYVLGAVACIGLLWWYLRFVLKNSGGVYAMVGLLCLAYAMMFVLLRMQQYNLLVGSCLLFAVLFAVMYCTRHVDWYALGGGNQARKHEVKEMKRFREVDREY
;
A
#
# COMPACT_ATOMS: atom_id res chain seq x y z
N MET A 1 10.89 4.98 -14.77
CA MET A 1 10.32 5.56 -13.53
C MET A 1 8.99 6.24 -13.81
N ALA A 2 8.93 7.26 -14.67
CA ALA A 2 7.68 7.99 -14.96
C ALA A 2 6.51 7.10 -15.46
N SER A 3 6.75 6.16 -16.37
CA SER A 3 5.71 5.23 -16.85
C SER A 3 5.17 4.28 -15.77
N LYS A 4 6.04 3.85 -14.84
CA LYS A 4 5.63 3.03 -13.69
C LYS A 4 4.80 3.81 -12.68
N LEU A 5 5.20 5.05 -12.40
CA LEU A 5 4.48 5.92 -11.46
C LEU A 5 3.06 6.22 -11.97
N TRP A 6 2.90 6.44 -13.27
CA TRP A 6 1.59 6.61 -13.90
C TRP A 6 0.73 5.34 -13.83
N SER A 7 1.34 4.16 -13.96
CA SER A 7 0.65 2.87 -13.78
C SER A 7 0.20 2.65 -12.33
N ILE A 8 1.02 3.00 -11.33
CA ILE A 8 0.65 2.86 -9.91
C ILE A 8 -0.48 3.83 -9.57
N LEU A 9 -0.39 5.08 -10.01
CA LEU A 9 -1.46 6.06 -9.83
C LEU A 9 -2.76 5.61 -10.48
N GLY A 10 -2.72 5.11 -11.72
CA GLY A 10 -3.89 4.54 -12.38
C GLY A 10 -4.49 3.36 -11.61
N LEU A 11 -3.64 2.48 -11.07
CA LEU A 11 -4.08 1.35 -10.26
C LEU A 11 -4.71 1.80 -8.94
N CYS A 12 -4.17 2.82 -8.27
CA CYS A 12 -4.78 3.42 -7.08
C CYS A 12 -6.19 3.92 -7.37
N VAL A 13 -6.43 4.55 -8.53
CA VAL A 13 -7.75 5.01 -8.94
C VAL A 13 -8.69 3.83 -9.17
N VAL A 14 -8.24 2.77 -9.85
CA VAL A 14 -9.03 1.54 -10.04
C VAL A 14 -9.44 0.94 -8.69
N PHE A 15 -8.51 0.83 -7.74
CA PHE A 15 -8.83 0.32 -6.41
C PHE A 15 -9.74 1.24 -5.59
N ALA A 16 -9.60 2.56 -5.75
CA ALA A 16 -10.53 3.50 -5.13
C ALA A 16 -11.97 3.28 -5.63
N VAL A 17 -12.15 3.05 -6.95
CA VAL A 17 -13.46 2.71 -7.53
C VAL A 17 -13.97 1.37 -6.98
N VAL A 18 -13.13 0.33 -6.94
CA VAL A 18 -13.52 -0.98 -6.39
C VAL A 18 -13.94 -0.86 -4.92
N LEU A 19 -13.20 -0.13 -4.09
CA LEU A 19 -13.55 0.11 -2.70
C LEU A 19 -14.83 0.94 -2.55
N MET A 20 -15.06 1.90 -3.45
CA MET A 20 -16.30 2.68 -3.47
C MET A 20 -17.50 1.79 -3.78
N LEU A 21 -17.38 0.85 -4.72
CA LEU A 21 -18.42 -0.15 -5.00
C LEU A 21 -18.65 -1.07 -3.80
N ILE A 22 -17.59 -1.53 -3.13
CA ILE A 22 -17.72 -2.40 -1.95
C ILE A 22 -18.38 -1.63 -0.79
N HIS A 23 -18.05 -0.35 -0.59
CA HIS A 23 -18.71 0.52 0.37
C HIS A 23 -20.20 0.70 0.04
N ASP A 24 -20.53 0.98 -1.22
CA ASP A 24 -21.92 1.11 -1.68
C ASP A 24 -22.72 -0.18 -1.44
N LEU A 25 -22.13 -1.34 -1.74
CA LEU A 25 -22.73 -2.65 -1.44
C LEU A 25 -23.00 -2.83 0.04
N ALA A 26 -22.10 -2.42 0.93
CA ALA A 26 -22.37 -2.49 2.37
C ALA A 26 -23.44 -1.51 2.82
N VAL A 27 -23.46 -0.27 2.31
CA VAL A 27 -24.54 0.68 2.62
C VAL A 27 -25.88 0.18 2.10
N GLN A 28 -25.91 -0.44 0.93
CA GLN A 28 -27.13 -1.04 0.40
C GLN A 28 -27.60 -2.21 1.28
N ARG A 29 -26.67 -3.04 1.76
CA ARG A 29 -26.97 -4.16 2.67
C ARG A 29 -27.57 -3.66 4.00
N ASP A 30 -27.06 -2.55 4.56
CA ASP A 30 -27.60 -1.88 5.76
C ASP A 30 -29.09 -1.55 5.62
N TYR A 31 -29.46 -1.07 4.43
CA TYR A 31 -30.83 -0.67 4.12
C TYR A 31 -31.81 -1.86 4.07
N TYR A 32 -31.34 -3.05 3.66
CA TYR A 32 -32.16 -4.26 3.57
C TYR A 32 -32.19 -5.08 4.87
N ASP A 33 -31.10 -5.07 5.65
CA ASP A 33 -30.92 -5.97 6.81
C ASP A 33 -31.37 -5.35 8.15
N SER A 34 -32.39 -4.49 8.13
CA SER A 34 -32.96 -3.85 9.33
C SER A 34 -33.61 -4.81 10.36
N SER A 35 -33.49 -6.14 10.22
CA SER A 35 -34.24 -7.09 11.07
C SER A 35 -33.48 -8.21 11.80
N ALA A 36 -32.18 -8.48 11.58
CA ALA A 36 -31.62 -9.70 12.19
C ALA A 36 -30.10 -9.68 12.50
N LEU A 37 -29.79 -10.02 13.76
CA LEU A 37 -28.55 -10.62 14.28
C LEU A 37 -27.30 -9.76 14.53
N LEU A 38 -27.09 -8.60 13.88
CA LEU A 38 -25.91 -7.77 14.17
C LEU A 38 -26.19 -6.69 15.22
N SER A 39 -25.30 -6.54 16.20
CA SER A 39 -25.36 -5.39 17.10
C SER A 39 -25.14 -4.12 16.27
N SER A 40 -25.92 -3.07 16.50
CA SER A 40 -25.80 -1.79 15.77
C SER A 40 -24.40 -1.19 15.83
N LEU A 41 -23.59 -1.58 16.82
CA LEU A 41 -22.20 -1.15 17.01
C LEU A 41 -21.22 -1.86 16.06
N ASP A 42 -21.33 -3.19 15.91
CA ASP A 42 -20.43 -3.95 15.04
C ASP A 42 -20.63 -3.57 13.57
N TYR A 43 -21.88 -3.31 13.17
CA TYR A 43 -22.18 -2.92 11.80
C TYR A 43 -21.62 -1.53 11.44
N GLN A 44 -21.74 -0.56 12.35
CA GLN A 44 -21.10 0.75 12.19
C GLN A 44 -19.58 0.66 12.07
N MET A 45 -18.93 -0.31 12.74
CA MET A 45 -17.49 -0.54 12.59
C MET A 45 -17.15 -1.09 11.21
N ILE A 46 -17.99 -1.94 10.62
CA ILE A 46 -17.79 -2.46 9.25
C ILE A 46 -17.88 -1.32 8.22
N ILE A 47 -18.95 -0.51 8.23
CA ILE A 47 -19.08 0.64 7.30
C ILE A 47 -17.88 1.59 7.44
N ARG A 48 -17.43 1.85 8.67
CA ARG A 48 -16.25 2.69 8.91
C ARG A 48 -14.97 2.07 8.37
N SER A 49 -14.76 0.77 8.58
CA SER A 49 -13.62 0.02 8.04
C SER A 49 -13.51 0.20 6.53
N MET A 50 -14.65 0.13 5.83
CA MET A 50 -14.72 0.30 4.38
C MET A 50 -14.35 1.72 3.96
N LYS A 51 -14.86 2.73 4.68
CA LYS A 51 -14.51 4.14 4.46
C LYS A 51 -13.01 4.40 4.64
N TYR A 52 -12.39 3.79 5.64
CA TYR A 52 -10.95 3.92 5.89
C TYR A 52 -10.10 3.00 5.00
N GLY A 53 -10.72 2.13 4.18
CA GLY A 53 -9.98 1.14 3.41
C GLY A 53 -9.03 1.72 2.37
N MET A 54 -9.30 2.93 1.88
CA MET A 54 -8.39 3.64 0.99
C MET A 54 -7.05 3.95 1.68
N VAL A 55 -7.05 4.23 2.98
CA VAL A 55 -5.81 4.48 3.75
C VAL A 55 -4.96 3.21 3.78
N LEU A 56 -5.57 2.04 3.97
CA LEU A 56 -4.85 0.76 3.95
C LEU A 56 -4.24 0.50 2.56
N VAL A 57 -4.99 0.72 1.48
CA VAL A 57 -4.49 0.52 0.11
C VAL A 57 -3.30 1.45 -0.17
N ILE A 58 -3.42 2.74 0.14
CA ILE A 58 -2.33 3.71 -0.05
C ILE A 58 -1.10 3.30 0.76
N MET A 59 -1.30 2.90 2.02
CA MET A 59 -0.22 2.50 2.90
C MET A 59 0.52 1.26 2.39
N VAL A 60 -0.22 0.22 1.96
CA VAL A 60 0.37 -1.02 1.43
C VAL A 60 1.06 -0.77 0.08
N PHE A 61 0.44 0.00 -0.82
CA PHE A 61 1.07 0.31 -2.11
C PHE A 61 2.32 1.17 -1.94
N SER A 62 2.29 2.14 -1.01
CA SER A 62 3.47 2.94 -0.64
C SER A 62 4.58 2.07 -0.07
N ALA A 63 4.24 1.08 0.76
CA ALA A 63 5.20 0.13 1.31
C ALA A 63 5.86 -0.75 0.23
N PHE A 64 5.06 -1.26 -0.71
CA PHE A 64 5.56 -2.01 -1.86
C PHE A 64 6.47 -1.14 -2.73
N PHE A 65 6.07 0.10 -3.00
CA PHE A 65 6.85 1.06 -3.77
C PHE A 65 8.17 1.44 -3.09
N LEU A 66 8.15 1.69 -1.79
CA LEU A 66 9.36 1.98 -1.02
C LEU A 66 10.30 0.77 -0.98
N SER A 67 9.77 -0.44 -0.83
CA SER A 67 10.55 -1.67 -0.87
C SER A 67 11.14 -1.91 -2.27
N GLU A 68 10.41 -1.58 -3.34
CA GLU A 68 10.92 -1.62 -4.73
C GLU A 68 12.15 -0.72 -4.90
N ILE A 69 12.10 0.52 -4.38
CA ILE A 69 13.19 1.49 -4.46
C ILE A 69 14.39 1.04 -3.63
N LEU A 70 14.16 0.56 -2.40
CA LEU A 70 15.24 0.18 -1.48
C LEU A 70 15.93 -1.14 -1.85
N GLN A 71 15.20 -2.06 -2.47
CA GLN A 71 15.69 -3.42 -2.77
C GLN A 71 16.01 -3.64 -4.26
N ASP A 72 15.87 -2.61 -5.10
CA ASP A 72 16.16 -2.61 -6.54
C ASP A 72 15.37 -3.70 -7.32
N TRP A 73 14.17 -4.01 -6.84
CA TRP A 73 13.35 -5.08 -7.39
C TRP A 73 12.59 -4.63 -8.65
N ARG A 74 12.50 -5.52 -9.63
CA ARG A 74 11.67 -5.29 -10.83
C ARG A 74 10.27 -5.90 -10.62
N ILE A 75 9.44 -5.20 -9.87
CA ILE A 75 8.03 -5.58 -9.66
C ILE A 75 7.24 -5.24 -10.95
N HIS A 76 6.54 -6.23 -11.49
CA HIS A 76 5.68 -6.05 -12.68
C HIS A 76 4.32 -5.45 -12.26
N PRO A 77 3.69 -4.56 -13.04
CA PRO A 77 2.37 -3.97 -12.69
C PRO A 77 1.29 -4.99 -12.32
N MET A 78 1.34 -6.18 -12.91
CA MET A 78 0.44 -7.31 -12.61
C MET A 78 0.50 -7.73 -11.12
N GLN A 79 1.66 -7.58 -10.47
CA GLN A 79 1.85 -7.96 -9.07
C GLN A 79 1.14 -6.98 -8.14
N TYR A 80 1.17 -5.68 -8.45
CA TYR A 80 0.39 -4.68 -7.73
C TYR A 80 -1.12 -4.93 -7.87
N LEU A 81 -1.58 -5.38 -9.05
CA LEU A 81 -2.97 -5.75 -9.26
C LEU A 81 -3.38 -6.93 -8.38
N LEU A 82 -2.56 -8.00 -8.34
CA LEU A 82 -2.80 -9.16 -7.48
C LEU A 82 -2.83 -8.79 -5.99
N VAL A 83 -1.91 -7.93 -5.54
CA VAL A 83 -1.85 -7.43 -4.17
C VAL A 83 -3.12 -6.63 -3.84
N GLY A 84 -3.49 -5.69 -4.69
CA GLY A 84 -4.72 -4.92 -4.50
C GLY A 84 -5.96 -5.80 -4.53
N SER A 85 -6.03 -6.82 -5.39
CA SER A 85 -7.13 -7.77 -5.41
C SER A 85 -7.24 -8.53 -4.07
N ALA A 86 -6.12 -8.92 -3.48
CA ALA A 86 -6.11 -9.51 -2.14
C ALA A 86 -6.64 -8.55 -1.07
N LEU A 87 -6.28 -7.26 -1.14
CA LEU A 87 -6.84 -6.21 -0.28
C LEU A 87 -8.36 -6.05 -0.46
N SER A 88 -8.87 -6.09 -1.69
CA SER A 88 -10.32 -6.04 -1.94
C SER A 88 -11.04 -7.28 -1.40
N VAL A 89 -10.45 -8.47 -1.59
CA VAL A 89 -10.98 -9.73 -1.05
C VAL A 89 -11.01 -9.72 0.47
N PHE A 90 -10.02 -9.08 1.13
CA PHE A 90 -10.05 -8.89 2.58
C PHE A 90 -11.32 -8.15 3.04
N TYR A 91 -11.73 -7.06 2.36
CA TYR A 91 -12.95 -6.34 2.74
C TYR A 91 -14.22 -7.15 2.49
N LEU A 92 -14.26 -7.96 1.43
CA LEU A 92 -15.36 -8.88 1.17
C LEU A 92 -15.45 -9.97 2.25
N LEU A 93 -14.32 -10.55 2.65
CA LEU A 93 -14.25 -11.51 3.76
C LEU A 93 -14.64 -10.88 5.08
N LEU A 94 -14.17 -9.66 5.37
CA LEU A 94 -14.52 -8.91 6.57
C LEU A 94 -16.04 -8.71 6.64
N LEU A 95 -16.66 -8.25 5.55
CA LEU A 95 -18.11 -8.05 5.48
C LEU A 95 -18.87 -9.37 5.71
N SER A 96 -18.50 -10.43 4.99
CA SER A 96 -19.17 -11.73 5.09
C SER A 96 -18.99 -12.42 6.43
N PHE A 97 -17.81 -12.34 7.05
CA PHE A 97 -17.56 -12.99 8.34
C PHE A 97 -18.08 -12.17 9.51
N ALA A 98 -18.09 -10.84 9.43
CA ALA A 98 -18.60 -10.01 10.50
C ALA A 98 -20.09 -10.27 10.75
N GLU A 99 -20.84 -10.69 9.73
CA GLU A 99 -22.24 -11.16 9.84
C GLU A 99 -22.39 -12.38 10.75
N HIS A 100 -21.40 -13.27 10.80
CA HIS A 100 -21.52 -14.55 11.52
C HIS A 100 -20.84 -14.60 12.88
N ILE A 101 -19.69 -13.93 13.02
CA ILE A 101 -18.78 -14.10 14.18
C ILE A 101 -18.37 -12.78 14.84
N GLY A 102 -18.94 -11.65 14.40
CA GLY A 102 -18.65 -10.31 14.92
C GLY A 102 -17.37 -9.67 14.35
N PHE A 103 -17.24 -8.36 14.54
CA PHE A 103 -16.24 -7.54 13.84
C PHE A 103 -14.79 -7.94 14.14
N VAL A 104 -14.43 -8.10 15.42
CA VAL A 104 -13.03 -8.36 15.83
C VAL A 104 -12.55 -9.72 15.31
N ALA A 105 -13.37 -10.76 15.44
CA ALA A 105 -13.02 -12.10 14.98
C ALA A 105 -12.93 -12.15 13.45
N ALA A 106 -13.89 -11.53 12.74
CA ALA A 106 -13.87 -11.41 11.29
C ALA A 106 -12.63 -10.65 10.79
N TYR A 107 -12.26 -9.56 11.47
CA TYR A 107 -11.07 -8.78 11.13
C TYR A 107 -9.79 -9.59 11.26
N VAL A 108 -9.60 -10.27 12.39
CA VAL A 108 -8.39 -11.06 12.64
C VAL A 108 -8.30 -12.23 11.65
N LEU A 109 -9.39 -12.97 11.43
CA LEU A 109 -9.39 -14.08 10.47
C LEU A 109 -9.18 -13.61 9.04
N GLY A 110 -9.84 -12.54 8.62
CA GLY A 110 -9.66 -11.94 7.30
C GLY A 110 -8.22 -11.43 7.10
N ALA A 111 -7.65 -10.76 8.10
CA ALA A 111 -6.29 -10.24 8.05
C ALA A 111 -5.28 -11.39 7.97
N VAL A 112 -5.41 -12.42 8.81
CA VAL A 112 -4.52 -13.59 8.79
C VAL A 112 -4.62 -14.33 7.46
N ALA A 113 -5.82 -14.53 6.92
CA ALA A 113 -6.02 -15.15 5.62
C ALA A 113 -5.36 -14.34 4.48
N CYS A 114 -5.55 -13.02 4.48
CA CYS A 114 -5.01 -12.14 3.45
C CYS A 114 -3.48 -12.01 3.55
N ILE A 115 -2.95 -11.83 4.76
CA ILE A 115 -1.50 -11.79 5.02
C ILE A 115 -0.86 -13.13 4.67
N GLY A 116 -1.49 -14.26 5.01
CA GLY A 116 -1.02 -15.59 4.65
C GLY A 116 -0.97 -15.82 3.14
N LEU A 117 -2.02 -15.41 2.42
CA LEU A 117 -2.07 -15.45 0.95
C LEU A 117 -0.95 -14.61 0.33
N LEU A 118 -0.76 -13.39 0.83
CA LEU A 118 0.28 -12.49 0.34
C LEU A 118 1.69 -12.96 0.71
N TRP A 119 1.91 -13.51 1.90
CA TRP A 119 3.18 -14.11 2.29
C TRP A 119 3.54 -15.29 1.38
N TRP A 120 2.59 -16.19 1.14
CA TRP A 120 2.78 -17.33 0.23
C TRP A 120 3.12 -16.84 -1.17
N TYR A 121 2.36 -15.90 -1.72
CA TYR A 121 2.63 -15.31 -3.03
C TYR A 121 4.01 -14.64 -3.11
N LEU A 122 4.35 -13.79 -2.12
CA LEU A 122 5.63 -13.09 -2.08
C LEU A 122 6.81 -14.04 -1.99
N ARG A 123 6.69 -15.18 -1.30
CA ARG A 123 7.74 -16.18 -1.22
C ARG A 123 8.11 -16.79 -2.59
N PHE A 124 7.15 -16.89 -3.51
CA PHE A 124 7.41 -17.36 -4.88
C PHE A 124 7.96 -16.26 -5.78
N VAL A 125 7.48 -15.03 -5.61
CA VAL A 125 7.85 -13.90 -6.47
C VAL A 125 9.22 -13.33 -6.10
N LEU A 126 9.50 -13.21 -4.80
CA LEU A 126 10.74 -12.66 -4.29
C LEU A 126 11.69 -13.81 -3.99
N LYS A 127 12.76 -13.93 -4.79
CA LYS A 127 13.82 -14.93 -4.57
C LYS A 127 14.62 -14.68 -3.27
N ASN A 128 14.51 -13.49 -2.68
CA ASN A 128 15.21 -13.09 -1.45
C ASN A 128 14.32 -13.22 -0.20
N SER A 129 14.61 -14.17 0.68
CA SER A 129 13.84 -14.40 1.91
C SER A 129 13.84 -13.20 2.86
N GLY A 130 14.93 -12.43 2.93
CA GLY A 130 15.00 -11.26 3.82
C GLY A 130 13.99 -10.18 3.47
N GLY A 131 13.79 -9.91 2.17
CA GLY A 131 12.81 -8.94 1.73
C GLY A 131 11.37 -9.41 1.87
N VAL A 132 11.10 -10.71 1.76
CA VAL A 132 9.76 -11.30 2.03
C VAL A 132 9.35 -11.05 3.47
N TYR A 133 10.24 -11.30 4.44
CA TYR A 133 9.94 -11.07 5.86
C TYR A 133 9.74 -9.59 6.16
N ALA A 134 10.56 -8.70 5.59
CA ALA A 134 10.38 -7.26 5.74
C ALA A 134 9.00 -6.82 5.22
N MET A 135 8.60 -7.32 4.05
CA MET A 135 7.34 -6.94 3.43
C MET A 135 6.13 -7.44 4.19
N VAL A 136 6.16 -8.69 4.66
CA VAL A 136 5.08 -9.26 5.47
C VAL A 136 5.02 -8.62 6.86
N GLY A 137 6.16 -8.27 7.45
CA GLY A 137 6.20 -7.48 8.68
C GLY A 137 5.53 -6.12 8.50
N LEU A 138 5.79 -5.45 7.38
CA LEU A 138 5.16 -4.16 7.05
C LEU A 138 3.65 -4.33 6.78
N LEU A 139 3.26 -5.42 6.14
CA LEU A 139 1.85 -5.76 5.93
C LEU A 139 1.12 -5.99 7.25
N CYS A 140 1.69 -6.81 8.16
CA CYS A 140 1.18 -7.01 9.51
C CYS A 140 1.04 -5.69 10.27
N LEU A 141 2.04 -4.80 10.16
CA LEU A 141 2.01 -3.49 10.78
C LEU A 141 0.87 -2.62 10.21
N ALA A 142 0.65 -2.63 8.90
CA ALA A 142 -0.41 -1.87 8.25
C ALA A 142 -1.81 -2.34 8.69
N TYR A 143 -2.05 -3.66 8.77
CA TYR A 143 -3.29 -4.22 9.31
C TYR A 143 -3.44 -3.92 10.81
N ALA A 144 -2.38 -4.04 11.62
CA ALA A 144 -2.44 -3.69 13.04
C ALA A 144 -2.78 -2.20 13.25
N MET A 145 -2.17 -1.31 12.47
CA MET A 145 -2.45 0.12 12.49
C MET A 145 -3.90 0.43 12.11
N MET A 146 -4.45 -0.26 11.09
CA MET A 146 -5.87 -0.15 10.76
C MET A 146 -6.77 -0.62 11.91
N PHE A 147 -6.43 -1.73 12.57
CA PHE A 147 -7.21 -2.21 13.70
C PHE A 147 -7.28 -1.18 14.85
N VAL A 148 -6.15 -0.52 15.16
CA VAL A 148 -6.11 0.55 16.17
C VAL A 148 -6.97 1.74 15.75
N LEU A 149 -6.91 2.16 14.48
CA LEU A 149 -7.76 3.23 13.95
C LEU A 149 -9.26 2.90 14.07
N LEU A 150 -9.64 1.64 13.87
CA LEU A 150 -11.04 1.23 13.92
C LEU A 150 -11.57 1.10 15.35
N ARG A 151 -10.73 0.69 16.31
CA ARG A 151 -11.12 0.60 17.73
C ARG A 151 -11.29 1.96 18.39
N MET A 152 -10.51 2.96 18.00
CA MET A 152 -10.45 4.27 18.66
C MET A 152 -11.47 5.28 18.10
N GLN A 153 -12.72 4.84 17.94
CA GLN A 153 -13.85 5.57 17.35
C GLN A 153 -13.98 7.04 17.77
N GLN A 154 -13.75 7.35 19.05
CA GLN A 154 -13.89 8.70 19.61
C GLN A 154 -12.63 9.56 19.46
N TYR A 155 -11.49 8.95 19.11
CA TYR A 155 -10.18 9.58 18.93
C TYR A 155 -9.65 9.41 17.50
N ASN A 156 -10.51 9.12 16.51
CA ASN A 156 -10.09 8.86 15.12
C ASN A 156 -9.19 9.96 14.54
N LEU A 157 -9.44 11.24 14.85
CA LEU A 157 -8.62 12.35 14.37
C LEU A 157 -7.21 12.36 15.00
N LEU A 158 -7.13 12.05 16.29
CA LEU A 158 -5.87 11.99 17.04
C LEU A 158 -5.03 10.78 16.59
N VAL A 159 -5.65 9.60 16.55
CA VAL A 159 -4.96 8.37 16.12
C VAL A 159 -4.54 8.48 14.66
N GLY A 160 -5.41 9.03 13.80
CA GLY A 160 -5.10 9.26 12.39
C GLY A 160 -3.92 10.21 12.18
N SER A 161 -3.89 11.34 12.89
CA SER A 161 -2.77 12.30 12.79
C SER A 161 -1.46 11.74 13.35
N CYS A 162 -1.49 11.06 14.50
CA CYS A 162 -0.31 10.36 15.04
C CYS A 162 0.21 9.28 14.09
N LEU A 163 -0.68 8.51 13.48
CA LEU A 163 -0.33 7.46 12.53
C LEU A 163 0.27 8.05 11.25
N LEU A 164 -0.34 9.10 10.69
CA LEU A 164 0.22 9.83 9.55
C LEU A 164 1.61 10.38 9.85
N PHE A 165 1.80 10.96 11.04
CA PHE A 165 3.11 11.44 11.47
C PHE A 165 4.13 10.31 11.58
N ALA A 166 3.77 9.18 12.19
CA ALA A 166 4.65 8.02 12.32
C ALA A 166 5.02 7.41 10.96
N VAL A 167 4.05 7.30 10.04
CA VAL A 167 4.30 6.82 8.67
C VAL A 167 5.22 7.78 7.92
N LEU A 168 4.98 9.09 8.01
CA LEU A 168 5.83 10.09 7.38
C LEU A 168 7.26 10.01 7.93
N PHE A 169 7.41 9.93 9.25
CA PHE A 169 8.71 9.75 9.90
C PHE A 169 9.42 8.48 9.40
N ALA A 170 8.71 7.35 9.33
CA ALA A 170 9.28 6.09 8.83
C ALA A 170 9.73 6.20 7.36
N VAL A 171 8.92 6.84 6.51
CA VAL A 171 9.27 7.08 5.10
C VAL A 171 10.51 7.97 5.00
N MET A 172 10.57 9.08 5.73
CA MET A 172 11.74 9.97 5.74
C MET A 172 12.99 9.26 6.26
N TYR A 173 12.85 8.42 7.29
CA TYR A 173 13.96 7.66 7.85
C TYR A 173 14.49 6.62 6.86
N CYS A 174 13.61 5.84 6.24
CA CYS A 174 13.98 4.82 5.25
C CYS A 174 14.56 5.44 3.97
N THR A 175 14.07 6.61 3.55
CA THR A 175 14.54 7.29 2.33
C THR A 175 15.82 8.12 2.54
N ARG A 176 16.34 8.23 3.77
CA ARG A 176 17.53 9.05 4.11
C ARG A 176 18.76 8.71 3.28
N HIS A 177 18.91 7.46 2.87
CA HIS A 177 20.06 6.98 2.10
C HIS A 177 19.75 6.77 0.60
N VAL A 178 18.57 7.21 0.13
CA VAL A 178 18.19 7.09 -1.27
C VAL A 178 18.78 8.26 -2.06
N ASP A 179 19.63 7.95 -3.03
CA ASP A 179 20.30 8.93 -3.89
C ASP A 179 19.38 9.36 -5.05
N TRP A 180 18.48 10.30 -4.77
CA TRP A 180 17.47 10.79 -5.72
C TRP A 180 18.08 11.40 -6.98
N TYR A 181 19.29 11.95 -6.91
CA TYR A 181 19.98 12.57 -8.04
C TYR A 181 20.53 11.54 -9.03
N ALA A 182 20.89 10.34 -8.56
CA ALA A 182 21.31 9.24 -9.45
C ALA A 182 20.14 8.70 -10.30
N LEU A 183 18.92 8.76 -9.77
CA LEU A 183 17.68 8.30 -10.43
C LEU A 183 17.14 9.28 -11.49
N GLY A 184 17.55 10.55 -11.41
CA GLY A 184 17.08 11.65 -12.27
C GLY A 184 18.11 12.14 -13.30
N GLY A 185 18.76 11.26 -14.07
CA GLY A 185 19.46 11.62 -15.32
C GLY A 185 20.66 12.58 -15.26
N GLY A 186 20.95 13.24 -14.14
CA GLY A 186 21.96 14.31 -14.04
C GLY A 186 23.39 13.84 -14.32
N ASN A 187 23.67 12.55 -14.13
CA ASN A 187 24.99 11.98 -14.40
C ASN A 187 25.27 11.72 -15.89
N GLN A 188 24.24 11.72 -16.75
CA GLN A 188 24.40 11.60 -18.21
C GLN A 188 24.77 12.95 -18.84
N ALA A 189 24.13 14.05 -18.40
CA ALA A 189 24.40 15.40 -18.89
C ALA A 189 25.83 15.84 -18.57
N ARG A 190 26.28 15.66 -17.32
CA ARG A 190 27.66 16.00 -16.91
C ARG A 190 28.72 15.19 -17.65
N LYS A 191 28.45 13.91 -17.97
CA LYS A 191 29.35 13.08 -18.77
C LYS A 191 29.41 13.54 -20.23
N HIS A 192 28.30 14.04 -20.79
CA HIS A 192 28.25 14.58 -22.14
C HIS A 192 29.03 15.89 -22.25
N GLU A 193 28.83 16.83 -21.32
CA GLU A 193 29.56 18.11 -21.28
C GLU A 193 31.07 17.90 -21.11
N VAL A 194 31.50 17.01 -20.21
CA VAL A 194 32.93 16.71 -20.01
C VAL A 194 33.55 16.05 -21.25
N LYS A 195 32.77 15.24 -21.98
CA LYS A 195 33.23 14.59 -23.23
C LYS A 195 33.33 15.59 -24.38
N GLU A 196 32.39 16.53 -24.50
CA GLU A 196 32.47 17.62 -25.46
C GLU A 196 33.62 18.58 -25.15
N MET A 197 33.78 18.98 -23.89
CA MET A 197 34.85 19.89 -23.48
C MET A 197 36.25 19.29 -23.70
N LYS A 198 36.41 17.97 -23.54
CA LYS A 198 37.63 17.25 -23.93
C LYS A 198 37.83 17.22 -25.44
N ARG A 199 36.76 16.98 -26.21
CA ARG A 199 36.81 17.00 -27.68
C ARG A 199 37.25 18.37 -28.21
N PHE A 200 36.70 19.47 -27.69
CA PHE A 200 37.14 20.83 -28.05
C PHE A 200 38.61 21.08 -27.71
N ARG A 201 39.06 20.63 -26.53
CA ARG A 201 40.45 20.79 -26.10
C ARG A 201 41.47 19.90 -26.84
N GLU A 202 41.00 18.85 -27.52
CA GLU A 202 41.82 18.03 -28.42
C GLU A 202 41.96 18.68 -29.79
N VAL A 203 40.89 19.27 -30.32
CA VAL A 203 40.89 20.01 -31.60
C VAL A 203 41.80 21.24 -31.54
N ASP A 204 41.78 22.01 -30.44
CA ASP A 204 42.67 23.16 -30.25
C ASP A 204 44.16 22.77 -30.11
N ARG A 205 44.48 21.49 -29.93
CA ARG A 205 45.86 21.01 -29.76
C ARG A 205 46.50 20.51 -31.06
N GLU A 206 45.71 20.35 -32.13
CA GLU A 206 46.16 19.91 -33.46
C GLU A 206 46.47 21.07 -34.42
N TYR A 207 46.34 22.33 -33.97
CA TYR A 207 46.61 23.56 -34.72
C TYR A 207 47.80 24.30 -34.11
#